data_AF-A0A6C0HF97-F1
#
_entry.id   AF-A0A6C0HF97-F1
#
_cell.length_a   1.000
_cell.length_b   1.000
_cell.length_c   1.000
_cell.angle_alpha   90.00
_cell.angle_beta   90.00
_cell.angle_gamma   90.00
#
_symmetry.space_group_name_H-M   'P 1'
#
loop_
_entity.id
_entity.type
_entity.pdbx_description
1 polymer ?
#
loop_
_entity_poly.entity_id
_entity_poly.type
_entity_poly.pdbx_seq_one_letter_code
_entity_poly.pdbx_strand_id
1 'polypeptide(L)'
;MPTIDRSVTTYTRKKRAELLTTFSKWNPNKRVEGPRSQSNIPYTEIKLATGFSSSEYAPPPPPPPPPPPPPPPPENLFLEDIANDDVLLGWVLKNPNTTITSNQTLSIFNKQVLRVRSGETFTNNGTIINGGGINTLLGTFSNYSIFQNNGDLTLESISGNTNNYGIINNVSAIQINAGTFINDVTGIINNTGGGNIQVSIGTFNNNGEISNIAGGSISFVSGAFSNDGTIYSPTTDTGCGIGTIIIGAGTITGNALMDSCPPA
;
A
#
# COMPACT_ATOMS: atom_id res chain seq x y z
N MET A 1 6.80 31.18 22.06
CA MET A 1 6.74 29.84 22.69
C MET A 1 5.28 29.54 23.01
N PRO A 2 4.60 28.65 22.28
CA PRO A 2 3.21 28.31 22.58
C PRO A 2 3.15 27.14 23.58
N THR A 3 2.25 27.30 24.56
CA THR A 3 1.99 26.36 25.65
C THR A 3 1.07 25.23 25.14
N ILE A 4 1.51 23.98 25.28
CA ILE A 4 0.74 22.79 24.87
C ILE A 4 -0.16 22.35 26.03
N ASP A 5 -1.47 22.36 25.79
CA ASP A 5 -2.51 21.83 26.68
C ASP A 5 -2.55 20.30 26.57
N ARG A 6 -2.48 19.60 27.71
CA ARG A 6 -2.53 18.13 27.83
C ARG A 6 -3.79 17.74 28.58
N SER A 7 -4.87 17.47 27.85
CA SER A 7 -6.11 16.94 28.41
C SER A 7 -6.77 15.90 27.51
N VAL A 8 -6.09 14.77 27.27
CA VAL A 8 -6.73 13.58 26.66
C VAL A 8 -6.22 12.31 27.33
N THR A 9 -6.79 11.91 28.47
CA THR A 9 -6.64 10.53 28.99
C THR A 9 -7.68 10.15 30.04
N THR A 10 -8.99 10.16 29.73
CA THR A 10 -9.97 9.48 30.62
C THR A 10 -11.30 9.13 29.94
N TYR A 11 -11.30 8.27 28.91
CA TYR A 11 -12.57 7.80 28.33
C TYR A 11 -12.62 6.31 27.99
N THR A 12 -12.03 5.44 28.84
CA THR A 12 -12.18 3.97 28.63
C THR A 12 -12.20 3.15 29.93
N ARG A 13 -12.85 3.64 30.99
CA ARG A 13 -13.04 2.84 32.24
C ARG A 13 -14.44 2.88 32.87
N LYS A 14 -15.47 3.41 32.19
CA LYS A 14 -16.84 3.45 32.75
C LYS A 14 -17.79 2.34 32.27
N LYS A 15 -17.54 1.69 31.13
CA LYS A 15 -18.47 0.67 30.58
C LYS A 15 -18.30 -0.77 31.11
N ARG A 16 -17.30 -1.05 31.97
CA ARG A 16 -17.08 -2.40 32.53
C ARG A 16 -17.75 -2.64 33.89
N ALA A 17 -18.34 -1.61 34.50
CA ALA A 17 -19.00 -1.71 35.81
C ALA A 17 -20.52 -1.96 35.74
N GLU A 18 -21.16 -1.75 34.58
CA GLU A 18 -22.63 -1.88 34.44
C GLU A 18 -23.11 -3.27 33.98
N LEU A 19 -22.20 -4.19 33.61
CA LEU A 19 -22.56 -5.55 33.20
C LEU A 19 -22.47 -6.60 34.33
N LEU A 20 -22.07 -6.21 35.54
CA LEU A 20 -21.90 -7.13 36.69
C LEU A 20 -23.04 -7.08 37.72
N THR A 21 -24.07 -6.25 37.53
CA THR A 21 -25.17 -6.08 38.49
C THR A 21 -26.45 -6.86 38.18
N THR A 22 -26.53 -7.58 37.06
CA THR A 22 -27.78 -8.24 36.64
C THR A 22 -27.87 -9.75 36.96
N PHE A 23 -26.84 -10.36 37.57
CA PHE A 23 -26.78 -11.81 37.83
C PHE A 23 -27.07 -12.25 39.29
N SER A 24 -27.63 -11.39 40.15
CA SER A 24 -27.83 -11.74 41.58
C SER A 24 -29.24 -12.21 41.99
N LYS A 25 -30.15 -12.51 41.05
CA LYS A 25 -31.54 -12.91 41.38
C LYS A 25 -31.92 -14.33 40.95
N TRP A 26 -30.99 -15.29 41.00
CA TRP A 26 -31.34 -16.70 40.91
C TRP A 26 -31.42 -17.34 42.31
N ASN A 27 -32.63 -17.69 42.74
CA ASN A 27 -32.86 -18.40 44.00
C ASN A 27 -33.13 -19.89 43.69
N PRO A 28 -32.15 -20.79 43.92
CA PRO A 28 -32.30 -22.22 43.64
C PRO A 28 -33.37 -22.94 44.46
N ASN A 29 -33.94 -22.30 45.49
CA ASN A 29 -34.82 -22.97 46.45
C ASN A 29 -36.32 -22.70 46.23
N LYS A 30 -36.71 -22.00 45.15
CA LYS A 30 -38.13 -21.75 44.87
C LYS A 30 -38.73 -22.92 44.08
N ARG A 31 -39.17 -23.97 44.79
CA ARG A 31 -40.03 -25.02 44.23
C ARG A 31 -41.33 -24.38 43.74
N VAL A 32 -41.59 -24.47 42.44
CA VAL A 32 -42.89 -24.15 41.86
C VAL A 32 -43.83 -25.32 42.16
N GLU A 33 -44.69 -25.15 43.16
CA GLU A 33 -45.79 -26.07 43.41
C GLU A 33 -46.88 -25.83 42.35
N GLY A 34 -46.87 -26.67 41.31
CA GLY A 34 -47.96 -26.73 40.35
C GLY A 34 -49.17 -27.48 40.93
N PRO A 35 -50.40 -27.11 40.53
CA PRO A 35 -51.62 -27.78 41.00
C PRO A 35 -51.64 -29.25 40.56
N ARG A 36 -51.82 -30.15 41.53
CA ARG A 36 -52.07 -31.58 41.29
C ARG A 36 -53.46 -31.73 40.67
N SER A 37 -53.53 -31.90 39.36
CA SER A 37 -54.73 -32.38 38.69
C SER A 37 -54.80 -33.91 38.85
N GLN A 38 -55.68 -34.37 39.73
CA GLN A 38 -56.15 -35.75 39.77
C GLN A 38 -57.20 -35.93 38.66
N SER A 39 -56.82 -36.59 37.56
CA SER A 39 -57.77 -37.10 36.58
C SER A 39 -57.60 -38.61 36.45
N ASN A 40 -58.57 -39.33 37.02
CA ASN A 40 -58.81 -40.74 36.75
C ASN A 40 -59.20 -40.88 35.28
N ILE A 41 -58.34 -41.49 34.47
CA ILE A 41 -58.67 -41.88 33.10
C ILE A 41 -58.66 -43.41 33.06
N PRO A 42 -59.74 -44.07 32.59
CA PRO A 42 -59.78 -45.53 32.50
C PRO A 42 -58.74 -46.05 31.51
N TYR A 43 -58.04 -47.10 31.93
CA TYR A 43 -57.02 -47.80 31.14
C TYR A 43 -57.66 -48.48 29.92
N THR A 44 -57.48 -47.91 28.73
CA THR A 44 -57.57 -48.65 27.48
C THR A 44 -56.21 -49.30 27.21
N GLU A 45 -56.20 -50.62 27.01
CA GLU A 45 -55.00 -51.37 26.60
C GLU A 45 -54.45 -50.81 25.29
N ILE A 46 -53.35 -50.06 25.40
CA ILE A 46 -52.53 -49.68 24.24
C ILE A 46 -51.75 -50.93 23.85
N LYS A 47 -52.19 -51.60 22.78
CA LYS A 47 -51.35 -52.58 22.06
C LYS A 47 -50.11 -51.84 21.53
N LEU A 48 -48.99 -52.02 22.23
CA LEU A 48 -47.67 -51.57 21.79
C LEU A 48 -47.31 -52.31 20.48
N ALA A 49 -47.48 -51.62 19.35
CA ALA A 49 -46.87 -52.04 18.10
C ALA A 49 -45.34 -51.89 18.23
N THR A 50 -44.64 -53.00 18.46
CA THR A 50 -43.18 -53.07 18.48
C THR A 50 -42.64 -52.98 17.06
N GLY A 51 -42.74 -51.79 16.47
CA GLY A 51 -42.09 -51.40 15.22
C GLY A 51 -41.01 -50.37 15.50
N PHE A 52 -40.01 -50.70 16.32
CA PHE A 52 -38.83 -49.85 16.46
C PHE A 52 -37.98 -50.02 15.19
N SER A 53 -38.32 -49.25 14.16
CA SER A 53 -37.43 -49.00 13.04
C SER A 53 -36.18 -48.34 13.60
N SER A 54 -35.08 -49.09 13.65
CA SER A 54 -33.76 -48.58 14.01
C SER A 54 -33.39 -47.49 13.01
N SER A 55 -33.63 -46.21 13.35
CA SER A 55 -33.05 -45.12 12.58
C SER A 55 -31.54 -45.23 12.75
N GLU A 56 -30.85 -45.67 11.70
CA GLU A 56 -29.40 -45.57 11.60
C GLU A 56 -29.03 -44.12 11.90
N TYR A 57 -28.49 -43.91 13.09
CA TYR A 57 -27.89 -42.63 13.46
C TYR A 57 -26.69 -42.46 12.53
N ALA A 58 -26.86 -41.65 11.49
CA ALA A 58 -25.72 -41.19 10.70
C ALA A 58 -24.69 -40.60 11.68
N PRO A 59 -23.41 -40.98 11.58
CA PRO A 59 -22.38 -40.46 12.46
C PRO A 59 -22.40 -38.93 12.38
N PRO A 60 -22.21 -38.22 13.51
CA PRO A 60 -22.20 -36.78 13.51
C PRO A 60 -21.15 -36.29 12.50
N PRO A 61 -21.44 -35.23 11.73
CA PRO A 61 -20.48 -34.70 10.77
C PRO A 61 -19.17 -34.41 11.51
N PRO A 62 -18.01 -34.69 10.87
CA PRO A 62 -16.72 -34.42 11.49
C PRO A 62 -16.65 -32.94 11.89
N PRO A 63 -16.02 -32.62 13.03
CA PRO A 63 -15.87 -31.24 13.46
C PRO A 63 -15.19 -30.45 12.33
N PRO A 64 -15.63 -29.21 12.07
CA PRO A 64 -15.02 -28.39 11.04
C PRO A 64 -13.52 -28.27 11.32
N PRO A 65 -12.67 -28.29 10.29
CA PRO A 65 -11.23 -28.11 10.47
C PRO A 65 -10.99 -26.80 11.23
N PRO A 66 -9.99 -26.77 12.13
CA PRO A 66 -9.64 -25.54 12.81
C PRO A 66 -9.34 -24.45 11.77
N PRO A 67 -9.76 -23.21 12.01
CA PRO A 67 -9.45 -22.12 11.10
C PRO A 67 -7.93 -22.03 10.92
N PRO A 68 -7.45 -21.72 9.69
CA PRO A 68 -6.04 -21.53 9.45
C PRO A 68 -5.48 -20.44 10.37
N PRO A 69 -4.22 -20.55 10.82
CA PRO A 69 -3.59 -19.52 11.61
C PRO A 69 -3.58 -18.19 10.84
N PRO A 70 -3.71 -17.04 11.52
CA PRO A 70 -3.62 -15.74 10.86
C PRO A 70 -2.21 -15.57 10.23
N PRO A 71 -2.11 -14.84 9.11
CA PRO A 71 -0.82 -14.53 8.51
C PRO A 71 0.07 -13.73 9.47
N PRO A 72 1.40 -13.86 9.37
CA PRO A 72 2.33 -13.06 10.16
C PRO A 72 2.19 -11.57 9.83
N PRO A 73 2.47 -10.67 10.79
CA PRO A 73 2.44 -9.24 10.56
C PRO A 73 3.52 -8.81 9.53
N PRO A 74 3.32 -7.69 8.81
CA PRO A 74 4.34 -7.12 7.95
C PRO A 74 5.63 -6.82 8.70
N GLU A 75 6.76 -6.99 8.04
CA GLU A 75 8.09 -6.69 8.55
C GLU A 75 8.51 -5.28 8.14
N ASN A 76 9.03 -4.50 9.08
CA ASN A 76 9.55 -3.17 8.80
C ASN A 76 11.08 -3.23 8.70
N LEU A 77 11.61 -2.68 7.62
CA LEU A 77 13.04 -2.57 7.34
C LEU A 77 13.47 -1.10 7.37
N PHE A 78 14.71 -0.89 7.77
CA PHE A 78 15.43 0.38 7.67
C PHE A 78 16.65 0.22 6.75
N LEU A 79 17.31 1.32 6.42
CA LEU A 79 18.49 1.26 5.55
C LEU A 79 19.63 0.46 6.17
N GLU A 80 19.78 0.50 7.49
CA GLU A 80 20.76 -0.29 8.24
C GLU A 80 20.62 -1.79 8.00
N ASP A 81 19.43 -2.26 7.60
CA ASP A 81 19.19 -3.68 7.34
C ASP A 81 19.74 -4.10 5.98
N ILE A 82 19.59 -3.25 4.96
CA ILE A 82 19.88 -3.57 3.56
C ILE A 82 21.13 -2.90 2.98
N ALA A 83 21.65 -1.88 3.64
CA ALA A 83 22.73 -1.02 3.16
C ALA A 83 23.79 -0.76 4.26
N ASN A 84 25.00 -0.44 3.83
CA ASN A 84 26.08 0.06 4.67
C ASN A 84 26.18 1.58 4.47
N ASP A 85 26.42 2.31 5.56
CA ASP A 85 26.74 3.73 5.49
C ASP A 85 28.19 3.92 5.04
N ASP A 86 28.37 4.42 3.82
CA ASP A 86 29.65 4.80 3.25
C ASP A 86 29.86 6.31 3.45
N VAL A 87 30.98 6.69 4.07
CA VAL A 87 31.27 8.09 4.41
C VAL A 87 31.29 9.02 3.19
N LEU A 88 31.66 8.50 2.01
CA LEU A 88 31.76 9.26 0.77
C LEU A 88 30.51 9.13 -0.09
N LEU A 89 29.86 7.97 -0.04
CA LEU A 89 28.78 7.58 -0.95
C LEU A 89 27.45 7.37 -0.23
N GLY A 90 27.29 7.77 1.03
CA GLY A 90 26.09 7.55 1.83
C GLY A 90 25.68 6.07 1.89
N TRP A 91 24.39 5.77 1.92
CA TRP A 91 23.92 4.39 2.06
C TRP A 91 24.10 3.63 0.75
N VAL A 92 24.84 2.53 0.78
CA VAL A 92 25.10 1.65 -0.37
C VAL A 92 24.64 0.24 -0.05
N LEU A 93 24.02 -0.46 -1.00
CA LEU A 93 23.51 -1.81 -0.77
C LEU A 93 24.60 -2.75 -0.23
N LYS A 94 24.25 -3.55 0.79
CA LYS A 94 25.13 -4.61 1.32
C LYS A 94 25.33 -5.70 0.29
N ASN A 95 24.27 -6.05 -0.41
CA ASN A 95 24.24 -7.10 -1.42
C ASN A 95 23.94 -6.48 -2.79
N PRO A 96 24.68 -6.85 -3.85
CA PRO A 96 24.47 -6.29 -5.18
C PRO A 96 23.09 -6.60 -5.75
N ASN A 97 22.42 -7.65 -5.26
CA ASN A 97 21.03 -7.96 -5.59
C ASN A 97 20.20 -7.92 -4.31
N THR A 98 19.50 -6.81 -4.08
CA THR A 98 18.68 -6.62 -2.89
C THR A 98 17.20 -6.59 -3.29
N THR A 99 16.37 -7.35 -2.61
CA THR A 99 14.93 -7.42 -2.86
C THR A 99 14.14 -7.16 -1.58
N ILE A 100 13.20 -6.23 -1.63
CA ILE A 100 12.16 -6.05 -0.61
C ILE A 100 11.00 -6.97 -0.97
N THR A 101 10.63 -7.89 -0.07
CA THR A 101 9.55 -8.86 -0.32
C THR A 101 8.17 -8.25 -0.10
N SER A 102 7.11 -8.92 -0.57
CA SER A 102 5.73 -8.40 -0.53
C SER A 102 5.16 -8.14 0.86
N ASN A 103 5.73 -8.76 1.89
CA ASN A 103 5.37 -8.54 3.29
C ASN A 103 6.28 -7.53 4.01
N GLN A 104 7.21 -6.88 3.31
CA GLN A 104 8.18 -5.95 3.88
C GLN A 104 7.86 -4.50 3.53
N THR A 105 8.16 -3.60 4.47
CA THR A 105 8.12 -2.14 4.28
C THR A 105 9.48 -1.54 4.59
N LEU A 106 10.16 -0.98 3.58
CA LEU A 106 11.40 -0.23 3.78
C LEU A 106 11.10 1.25 3.99
N SER A 107 11.61 1.82 5.07
CA SER A 107 11.57 3.27 5.32
C SER A 107 12.95 3.90 5.08
N ILE A 108 13.02 4.88 4.18
CA ILE A 108 14.19 5.73 3.97
C ILE A 108 13.85 7.11 4.56
N PHE A 109 14.52 7.49 5.63
CA PHE A 109 14.24 8.75 6.32
C PHE A 109 14.81 9.95 5.60
N ASN A 110 14.30 11.13 5.98
CA ASN A 110 14.78 12.40 5.44
C ASN A 110 16.30 12.54 5.60
N LYS A 111 16.96 13.03 4.54
CA LYS A 111 18.42 13.16 4.40
C LYS A 111 19.20 11.85 4.23
N GLN A 112 18.57 10.68 4.31
CA GLN A 112 19.23 9.44 3.91
C GLN A 112 19.15 9.30 2.38
N VAL A 113 20.23 8.89 1.73
CA VAL A 113 20.24 8.62 0.29
C VAL A 113 20.77 7.22 0.07
N LEU A 114 19.92 6.34 -0.46
CA LEU A 114 20.32 5.01 -0.93
C LEU A 114 20.89 5.13 -2.34
N ARG A 115 22.12 4.66 -2.53
CA ARG A 115 22.80 4.62 -3.83
C ARG A 115 22.84 3.18 -4.35
N VAL A 116 22.29 2.98 -5.55
CA VAL A 116 22.35 1.72 -6.30
C VAL A 116 23.44 1.86 -7.36
N ARG A 117 24.58 1.22 -7.14
CA ARG A 117 25.80 1.38 -7.95
C ARG A 117 25.79 0.53 -9.23
N SER A 118 26.82 0.72 -10.04
CA SER A 118 27.05 -0.06 -11.26
C SER A 118 27.01 -1.56 -11.00
N GLY A 119 26.14 -2.24 -11.75
CA GLY A 119 25.94 -3.68 -11.63
C GLY A 119 25.09 -4.12 -10.44
N GLU A 120 24.62 -3.20 -9.59
CA GLU A 120 23.68 -3.50 -8.51
C GLU A 120 22.24 -3.41 -9.00
N THR A 121 21.38 -4.24 -8.41
CA THR A 121 19.94 -4.29 -8.64
C THR A 121 19.21 -4.17 -7.30
N PHE A 122 18.30 -3.20 -7.23
CA PHE A 122 17.38 -3.01 -6.12
C PHE A 122 15.94 -3.26 -6.59
N THR A 123 15.31 -4.29 -6.05
CA THR A 123 13.96 -4.73 -6.43
C THR A 123 12.98 -4.47 -5.30
N ASN A 124 11.87 -3.81 -5.58
CA ASN A 124 10.77 -3.63 -4.65
C ASN A 124 9.56 -4.48 -5.03
N ASN A 125 9.31 -5.55 -4.28
CA ASN A 125 8.05 -6.31 -4.34
C ASN A 125 7.11 -5.98 -3.16
N GLY A 126 7.56 -5.15 -2.21
CA GLY A 126 6.84 -4.77 -0.99
C GLY A 126 6.37 -3.33 -1.01
N THR A 127 6.60 -2.61 0.09
CA THR A 127 6.36 -1.17 0.17
C THR A 127 7.67 -0.45 0.44
N ILE A 128 7.94 0.63 -0.29
CA ILE A 128 9.02 1.57 0.04
C ILE A 128 8.41 2.92 0.36
N ILE A 129 8.81 3.50 1.49
CA ILE A 129 8.49 4.87 1.89
C ILE A 129 9.80 5.67 1.83
N ASN A 130 9.99 6.41 0.75
CA ASN A 130 11.17 7.24 0.56
C ASN A 130 10.90 8.68 1.00
N GLY A 131 11.41 9.07 2.16
CA GLY A 131 11.44 10.47 2.61
C GLY A 131 12.79 11.16 2.41
N GLY A 132 13.81 10.44 1.94
CA GLY A 132 15.16 10.93 1.70
C GLY A 132 15.47 10.93 0.20
N GLY A 133 16.31 10.00 -0.26
CA GLY A 133 16.49 9.78 -1.68
C GLY A 133 16.93 8.38 -2.09
N ILE A 134 16.71 8.06 -3.37
CA ILE A 134 17.26 6.89 -4.05
C ILE A 134 17.97 7.36 -5.31
N ASN A 135 19.27 7.08 -5.40
CA ASN A 135 20.10 7.44 -6.55
C ASN A 135 20.56 6.19 -7.30
N THR A 136 20.23 6.06 -8.58
CA THR A 136 20.74 4.98 -9.43
C THR A 136 21.99 5.45 -10.18
N LEU A 137 23.17 5.02 -9.71
CA LEU A 137 24.49 5.32 -10.26
C LEU A 137 24.98 4.17 -11.14
N LEU A 138 24.39 4.01 -12.34
CA LEU A 138 24.61 2.87 -13.27
C LEU A 138 24.01 1.54 -12.79
N GLY A 139 23.30 1.54 -11.65
CA GLY A 139 22.52 0.40 -11.17
C GLY A 139 21.10 0.37 -11.73
N THR A 140 20.35 -0.65 -11.34
CA THR A 140 18.93 -0.81 -11.69
C THR A 140 18.04 -0.76 -10.46
N PHE A 141 17.04 0.11 -10.47
CA PHE A 141 15.92 0.07 -9.52
C PHE A 141 14.68 -0.46 -10.23
N SER A 142 14.01 -1.47 -9.68
CA SER A 142 12.77 -2.02 -10.23
C SER A 142 11.67 -2.03 -9.19
N ASN A 143 10.58 -1.32 -9.45
CA ASN A 143 9.41 -1.25 -8.59
C ASN A 143 8.28 -2.12 -9.14
N TYR A 144 7.92 -3.21 -8.45
CA TYR A 144 6.81 -4.09 -8.79
C TYR A 144 5.58 -3.90 -7.89
N SER A 145 5.65 -2.99 -6.92
CA SER A 145 4.62 -2.80 -5.92
C SER A 145 4.51 -1.31 -5.57
N ILE A 146 4.33 -0.95 -4.30
CA ILE A 146 4.06 0.42 -3.86
C ILE A 146 5.36 1.14 -3.52
N PHE A 147 5.58 2.28 -4.18
CA PHE A 147 6.64 3.23 -3.88
C PHE A 147 6.05 4.60 -3.53
N GLN A 148 6.13 5.01 -2.27
CA GLN A 148 5.74 6.34 -1.81
C GLN A 148 6.97 7.24 -1.83
N ASN A 149 7.04 8.14 -2.80
CA ASN A 149 8.17 9.05 -2.98
C ASN A 149 7.87 10.43 -2.39
N ASN A 150 8.22 10.58 -1.11
CA ASN A 150 8.16 11.82 -0.35
C ASN A 150 9.49 12.60 -0.37
N GLY A 151 10.55 12.02 -0.95
CA GLY A 151 11.86 12.62 -1.16
C GLY A 151 12.25 12.59 -2.64
N ASP A 152 13.54 12.43 -2.93
CA ASP A 152 14.05 12.48 -4.30
C ASP A 152 14.32 11.07 -4.86
N LEU A 153 13.76 10.73 -6.01
CA LEU A 153 14.22 9.62 -6.83
C LEU A 153 15.04 10.19 -7.98
N THR A 154 16.35 9.95 -7.98
CA THR A 154 17.27 10.58 -8.93
C THR A 154 18.00 9.54 -9.77
N LEU A 155 17.90 9.64 -11.09
CA LEU A 155 18.72 8.89 -12.03
C LEU A 155 19.85 9.81 -12.49
N GLU A 156 21.06 9.56 -12.01
CA GLU A 156 22.22 10.45 -12.22
C GLU A 156 23.18 9.94 -13.31
N SER A 157 22.94 8.74 -13.86
CA SER A 157 23.89 8.12 -14.79
C SER A 157 23.26 7.55 -16.05
N ILE A 158 23.96 7.67 -17.18
CA ILE A 158 23.49 7.35 -18.54
C ILE A 158 23.05 5.88 -18.70
N SER A 159 23.64 4.97 -17.93
CA SER A 159 23.27 3.55 -17.96
C SER A 159 22.42 3.12 -16.76
N GLY A 160 22.06 4.04 -15.87
CA GLY A 160 21.15 3.76 -14.76
C GLY A 160 19.73 3.56 -15.28
N ASN A 161 19.06 2.51 -14.80
CA ASN A 161 17.70 2.20 -15.18
C ASN A 161 16.78 2.23 -13.96
N THR A 162 15.62 2.85 -14.12
CA THR A 162 14.51 2.68 -13.19
C THR A 162 13.30 2.13 -13.94
N ASN A 163 12.80 0.98 -13.51
CA ASN A 163 11.62 0.34 -14.09
C ASN A 163 10.48 0.37 -13.09
N ASN A 164 9.33 0.92 -13.48
CA ASN A 164 8.11 0.89 -12.70
C ASN A 164 7.08 -0.04 -13.34
N TYR A 165 6.79 -1.14 -12.67
CA TYR A 165 5.72 -2.09 -12.98
C TYR A 165 4.54 -1.98 -11.98
N GLY A 166 4.73 -1.24 -10.88
CA GLY A 166 3.75 -1.06 -9.81
C GLY A 166 3.23 0.37 -9.72
N ILE A 167 3.03 0.86 -8.49
CA ILE A 167 2.49 2.19 -8.21
C ILE A 167 3.58 3.08 -7.62
N ILE A 168 3.81 4.24 -8.22
CA ILE A 168 4.61 5.32 -7.65
C ILE A 168 3.68 6.46 -7.25
N ASN A 169 3.64 6.78 -5.97
CA ASN A 169 2.98 7.97 -5.46
C ASN A 169 4.05 9.05 -5.26
N ASN A 170 4.22 9.93 -6.24
CA ASN A 170 5.21 10.99 -6.20
C ASN A 170 4.61 12.27 -5.62
N VAL A 171 5.22 12.77 -4.54
CA VAL A 171 4.86 14.05 -3.92
C VAL A 171 6.04 15.02 -3.82
N SER A 172 7.25 14.58 -4.17
CA SER A 172 8.46 15.43 -4.17
C SER A 172 9.13 15.43 -5.55
N ALA A 173 10.16 14.64 -5.82
CA ALA A 173 10.83 14.71 -7.13
C ALA A 173 11.21 13.35 -7.71
N ILE A 174 10.97 13.20 -9.01
CA ILE A 174 11.60 12.20 -9.87
C ILE A 174 12.49 12.97 -10.85
N GLN A 175 13.80 12.91 -10.67
CA GLN A 175 14.77 13.64 -11.48
C GLN A 175 15.57 12.67 -12.35
N ILE A 176 15.40 12.78 -13.65
CA ILE A 176 16.11 11.96 -14.64
C ILE A 176 17.19 12.83 -15.25
N ASN A 177 18.28 12.96 -14.50
CA ASN A 177 19.44 13.75 -14.89
C ASN A 177 20.24 13.06 -16.00
N ALA A 178 20.28 11.73 -15.95
CA ALA A 178 20.72 10.84 -17.03
C ALA A 178 20.02 9.47 -16.88
N GLY A 179 20.27 8.54 -17.80
CA GLY A 179 19.74 7.18 -17.70
C GLY A 179 18.36 7.02 -18.34
N THR A 180 17.72 5.89 -18.04
CA THR A 180 16.38 5.58 -18.55
C THR A 180 15.41 5.29 -17.41
N PHE A 181 14.32 6.04 -17.37
CA PHE A 181 13.16 5.71 -16.56
C PHE A 181 12.09 5.08 -17.46
N ILE A 182 11.55 3.95 -17.06
CA ILE A 182 10.49 3.23 -17.78
C ILE A 182 9.30 3.08 -16.84
N ASN A 183 8.17 3.69 -17.18
CA ASN A 183 6.88 3.33 -16.64
C ASN A 183 6.26 2.27 -17.55
N ASP A 184 6.29 1.01 -17.13
CA ASP A 184 5.80 -0.11 -17.93
C ASP A 184 4.27 -0.09 -18.08
N VAL A 185 3.68 -0.97 -18.88
CA VAL A 185 2.24 -1.02 -19.20
C VAL A 185 1.38 -1.17 -17.94
N THR A 186 1.88 -1.89 -16.93
CA THR A 186 1.19 -2.04 -15.63
C THR A 186 1.54 -0.94 -14.63
N GLY A 187 2.53 -0.10 -14.96
CA GLY A 187 3.04 0.96 -14.11
C GLY A 187 2.07 2.13 -14.01
N ILE A 188 1.82 2.58 -12.78
CA ILE A 188 1.02 3.76 -12.49
C ILE A 188 1.91 4.78 -11.75
N ILE A 189 1.88 6.04 -12.19
CA ILE A 189 2.54 7.15 -11.50
C ILE A 189 1.49 8.18 -11.14
N ASN A 190 1.24 8.34 -9.83
CA ASN A 190 0.43 9.40 -9.28
C ASN A 190 1.34 10.56 -8.88
N ASN A 191 1.42 11.59 -9.74
CA ASN A 191 2.19 12.79 -9.47
C ASN A 191 1.28 13.87 -8.86
N THR A 192 1.47 14.18 -7.58
CA THR A 192 0.56 15.05 -6.81
C THR A 192 1.32 16.02 -5.89
N GLY A 193 0.66 17.04 -5.35
CA GLY A 193 1.11 17.73 -4.13
C GLY A 193 2.42 18.53 -4.24
N GLY A 194 2.77 19.02 -5.43
CA GLY A 194 4.07 19.67 -5.69
C GLY A 194 5.10 18.75 -6.35
N GLY A 195 4.74 17.48 -6.58
CA GLY A 195 5.59 16.49 -7.22
C GLY A 195 6.12 16.94 -8.57
N ASN A 196 7.44 16.90 -8.78
CA ASN A 196 8.07 17.27 -10.04
C ASN A 196 8.71 16.04 -10.70
N ILE A 197 8.26 15.70 -11.91
CA ILE A 197 8.94 14.75 -12.79
C ILE A 197 9.76 15.56 -13.78
N GLN A 198 11.08 15.58 -13.61
CA GLN A 198 11.98 16.35 -14.45
C GLN A 198 12.87 15.43 -15.27
N VAL A 199 12.89 15.59 -16.59
CA VAL A 199 13.81 14.90 -17.49
C VAL A 199 14.82 15.91 -18.00
N SER A 200 16.05 15.84 -17.50
CA SER A 200 17.13 16.76 -17.88
C SER A 200 17.84 16.26 -19.13
N ILE A 201 18.59 15.15 -19.07
CA ILE A 201 19.38 14.62 -20.21
C ILE A 201 19.08 13.14 -20.47
N GLY A 202 18.37 12.46 -19.55
CA GLY A 202 18.01 11.07 -19.73
C GLY A 202 16.77 10.86 -20.61
N THR A 203 16.28 9.63 -20.59
CA THR A 203 15.09 9.18 -21.31
C THR A 203 14.00 8.80 -20.31
N PHE A 204 12.78 9.24 -20.56
CA PHE A 204 11.59 8.75 -19.86
C PHE A 204 10.67 8.09 -20.89
N ASN A 205 10.36 6.81 -20.68
CA ASN A 205 9.41 6.06 -21.49
C ASN A 205 8.16 5.75 -20.66
N ASN A 206 7.00 6.28 -21.07
CA ASN A 206 5.72 5.94 -20.49
C ASN A 206 4.95 4.97 -21.40
N ASN A 207 4.75 3.75 -20.92
CA ASN A 207 3.88 2.74 -21.54
C ASN A 207 2.62 2.48 -20.69
N GLY A 208 2.63 2.90 -19.42
CA GLY A 208 1.52 2.74 -18.47
C GLY A 208 0.69 4.01 -18.28
N GLU A 209 0.31 4.29 -17.04
CA GLU A 209 -0.51 5.46 -16.69
C GLU A 209 0.28 6.47 -15.87
N ILE A 210 0.15 7.75 -16.23
CA ILE A 210 0.60 8.89 -15.41
C ILE A 210 -0.61 9.75 -15.09
N SER A 211 -0.93 9.88 -13.80
CA SER A 211 -1.93 10.81 -13.28
C SER A 211 -1.22 12.01 -12.68
N ASN A 212 -1.15 13.11 -13.42
CA ASN A 212 -0.54 14.37 -13.00
C ASN A 212 -1.63 15.33 -12.51
N ILE A 213 -1.92 15.28 -11.21
CA ILE A 213 -3.04 16.02 -10.62
C ILE A 213 -2.55 17.03 -9.58
N ALA A 214 -3.32 18.10 -9.38
CA ALA A 214 -3.20 19.06 -8.27
C ALA A 214 -1.75 19.40 -7.83
N GLY A 215 -1.12 20.35 -8.52
CA GLY A 215 0.18 20.92 -8.13
C GLY A 215 1.41 20.13 -8.56
N GLY A 216 1.26 18.97 -9.21
CA GLY A 216 2.38 18.25 -9.82
C GLY A 216 2.85 18.88 -11.14
N SER A 217 4.14 18.81 -11.44
CA SER A 217 4.72 19.25 -12.72
C SER A 217 5.45 18.11 -13.42
N ILE A 218 5.42 18.13 -14.76
CA ILE A 218 6.26 17.30 -15.62
C ILE A 218 7.06 18.25 -16.50
N SER A 219 8.38 18.18 -16.45
CA SER A 219 9.27 19.12 -17.14
C SER A 219 10.34 18.39 -17.93
N PHE A 220 10.41 18.64 -19.23
CA PHE A 220 11.39 18.09 -20.14
C PHE A 220 12.37 19.20 -20.53
N VAL A 221 13.56 19.22 -19.94
CA VAL A 221 14.53 20.30 -20.17
C VAL A 221 15.30 20.05 -21.46
N SER A 222 16.00 18.91 -21.54
CA SER A 222 16.85 18.54 -22.69
C SER A 222 16.92 17.02 -22.93
N GLY A 223 16.01 16.24 -22.33
CA GLY A 223 15.98 14.78 -22.44
C GLY A 223 14.97 14.30 -23.47
N ALA A 224 14.87 12.98 -23.62
CA ALA A 224 13.88 12.33 -24.48
C ALA A 224 12.68 11.87 -23.66
N PHE A 225 11.48 12.09 -24.19
CA PHE A 225 10.24 11.57 -23.63
C PHE A 225 9.49 10.77 -24.69
N SER A 226 9.21 9.50 -24.41
CA SER A 226 8.35 8.67 -25.24
C SER A 226 7.08 8.33 -24.46
N ASN A 227 5.92 8.50 -25.08
CA ASN A 227 4.64 8.18 -24.47
C ASN A 227 3.77 7.31 -25.37
N ASP A 228 3.75 6.01 -25.06
CA ASP A 228 2.83 5.02 -25.65
C ASP A 228 1.68 4.67 -24.69
N GLY A 229 1.76 5.11 -23.43
CA GLY A 229 0.74 4.97 -22.40
C GLY A 229 -0.21 6.18 -22.29
N THR A 230 -0.95 6.27 -21.18
CA THR A 230 -1.89 7.37 -20.91
C THR A 230 -1.28 8.41 -19.97
N ILE A 231 -1.48 9.68 -20.26
CA ILE A 231 -1.18 10.79 -19.35
C ILE A 231 -2.48 11.53 -19.08
N TYR A 232 -2.94 11.48 -17.84
CA TYR A 232 -4.10 12.21 -17.36
C TYR A 232 -3.64 13.42 -16.55
N SER A 233 -3.98 14.62 -17.02
CA SER A 233 -3.62 15.89 -16.35
C SER A 233 -4.85 16.82 -16.27
N PRO A 234 -5.86 16.48 -15.46
CA PRO A 234 -7.11 17.23 -15.38
C PRO A 234 -6.88 18.65 -14.85
N THR A 235 -7.58 19.59 -15.47
CA THR A 235 -7.82 20.91 -14.89
C THR A 235 -9.23 20.91 -14.30
N THR A 236 -9.44 21.56 -13.15
CA THR A 236 -10.81 21.78 -12.65
C THR A 236 -11.40 23.06 -13.26
N ASP A 237 -12.69 22.98 -13.54
CA ASP A 237 -13.47 23.72 -14.54
C ASP A 237 -13.74 25.22 -14.24
N THR A 238 -12.90 25.91 -13.45
CA THR A 238 -13.12 27.34 -13.13
C THR A 238 -11.87 28.23 -13.18
N GLY A 239 -10.79 27.77 -13.82
CA GLY A 239 -9.55 28.52 -13.98
C GLY A 239 -8.38 27.57 -13.83
N CYS A 240 -7.68 27.32 -14.95
CA CYS A 240 -6.64 26.31 -15.12
C CYS A 240 -5.77 26.10 -13.87
N GLY A 241 -5.84 24.92 -13.26
CA GLY A 241 -5.05 24.54 -12.10
C GLY A 241 -3.77 23.77 -12.45
N ILE A 242 -2.62 24.46 -12.34
CA ILE A 242 -1.28 24.10 -11.81
C ILE A 242 -0.55 22.80 -12.18
N GLY A 243 -1.16 21.88 -12.92
CA GLY A 243 -0.46 20.74 -13.53
C GLY A 243 0.28 21.19 -14.79
N THR A 244 1.58 21.45 -14.72
CA THR A 244 2.31 21.98 -15.88
C THR A 244 3.10 20.88 -16.58
N ILE A 245 2.86 20.72 -17.87
CA ILE A 245 3.77 19.98 -18.76
C ILE A 245 4.62 21.03 -19.49
N ILE A 246 5.91 21.09 -19.18
CA ILE A 246 6.86 22.01 -19.82
C ILE A 246 7.69 21.21 -20.81
N ILE A 247 7.53 21.53 -22.10
CA ILE A 247 8.37 20.99 -23.16
C ILE A 247 9.43 22.05 -23.47
N GLY A 248 10.64 21.84 -22.96
CA GLY A 248 11.82 22.63 -23.31
C GLY A 248 12.39 22.21 -24.66
N ALA A 249 13.70 21.96 -24.72
CA ALA A 249 14.37 21.54 -25.96
C ALA A 249 14.25 20.03 -26.24
N GLY A 250 13.46 19.29 -25.46
CA GLY A 250 13.30 17.84 -25.57
C GLY A 250 12.39 17.40 -26.72
N THR A 251 12.52 16.14 -27.13
CA THR A 251 11.68 15.50 -28.15
C THR A 251 10.59 14.66 -27.48
N ILE A 252 9.33 14.83 -27.91
CA ILE A 252 8.22 13.94 -27.56
C ILE A 252 7.91 13.03 -28.76
N THR A 253 7.94 11.73 -28.54
CA THR A 253 7.50 10.72 -29.50
C THR A 253 6.39 9.86 -28.89
N GLY A 254 5.54 9.26 -29.73
CA GLY A 254 4.43 8.40 -29.27
C GLY A 254 3.06 8.91 -29.70
N ASN A 255 2.06 8.05 -29.61
CA ASN A 255 0.78 8.20 -30.33
C ASN A 255 -0.44 8.12 -29.38
N ALA A 256 -0.31 8.69 -28.19
CA ALA A 256 -1.32 8.58 -27.16
C ALA A 256 -2.00 9.91 -26.81
N LEU A 257 -3.21 9.78 -26.24
CA LEU A 257 -4.02 10.87 -25.74
C LEU A 257 -3.30 11.60 -24.60
N MET A 258 -2.71 12.75 -24.92
CA MET A 258 -2.54 13.81 -23.94
C MET A 258 -3.87 14.56 -23.90
N ASP A 259 -4.71 14.25 -22.91
CA ASP A 259 -5.92 15.04 -22.69
C ASP A 259 -5.51 16.39 -22.11
N SER A 260 -5.22 17.33 -23.01
CA SER A 260 -4.90 18.72 -22.73
C SER A 260 -6.07 19.57 -23.18
N CYS A 261 -6.58 20.44 -22.31
CA CYS A 261 -7.71 21.30 -22.63
C CYS A 261 -7.41 22.20 -23.85
N PRO A 262 -8.40 22.48 -24.70
CA PRO A 262 -8.26 23.43 -25.78
C PRO A 262 -7.91 24.83 -25.24
N PRO A 263 -7.14 25.64 -25.98
CA PRO A 263 -6.86 27.02 -25.59
C PRO A 263 -8.18 27.80 -25.50
N ALA A 264 -8.33 28.58 -24.42
CA ALA A 264 -9.43 29.52 -24.24
C ALA A 264 -9.38 30.64 -25.29
#